data_AF-A0A4S0NRN8-F1
#
_entry.id   AF-A0A4S0NRN8-F1
#
_cell.length_a   1.000
_cell.length_b   1.000
_cell.length_c   1.000
_cell.angle_alpha   90.00
_cell.angle_beta   90.00
_cell.angle_gamma   90.00
#
_symmetry.space_group_name_H-M   'P 1'
#
loop_
_entity.id
_entity.type
_entity.pdbx_description
1 polymer ?
#
loop_
_entity_poly.entity_id
_entity_poly.type
_entity_poly.pdbx_seq_one_letter_code
_entity_poly.pdbx_strand_id
1 'polypeptide(L)'
;MSATILLRSLLAYQAWANDELLETLAGIDPQRNAKERHAALRLMNHIHVVSRIFSAHLTGVAHGYASDNTEETPKPAQLRAAMAASDRWFLDYVEAVSERDLSEPVAFTFTDGDSGCMTRQEMLTHVVVHGSYHRGEIGRMLAGIVVSPPWDTYAVHLHRAEPSRRLQMELEPFGA
;
A
#
# COMPACT_ATOMS: atom_id res chain seq x y z
N MET A 1 9.16 20.21 -5.41
CA MET A 1 7.97 19.34 -5.52
C MET A 1 7.32 19.33 -4.14
N SER A 2 6.04 19.70 -4.02
CA SER A 2 5.35 19.67 -2.72
C SER A 2 5.27 18.23 -2.20
N ALA A 3 5.39 18.03 -0.88
CA ALA A 3 5.27 16.72 -0.24
C ALA A 3 3.94 16.03 -0.64
N THR A 4 2.86 16.81 -0.75
CA THR A 4 1.53 16.34 -1.19
C THR A 4 1.58 15.68 -2.57
N ILE A 5 2.32 16.26 -3.53
CA ILE A 5 2.44 15.70 -4.89
C ILE A 5 3.13 14.33 -4.84
N LEU A 6 4.23 14.21 -4.08
CA LEU A 6 4.94 12.95 -3.94
C LEU A 6 4.06 11.89 -3.28
N LEU A 7 3.43 12.23 -2.16
CA LEU A 7 2.58 11.33 -1.39
C LEU A 7 1.39 10.84 -2.22
N ARG A 8 0.74 11.73 -2.98
CA ARG A 8 -0.33 11.36 -3.89
C ARG A 8 0.12 10.34 -4.93
N SER A 9 1.28 10.54 -5.55
CA SER A 9 1.83 9.59 -6.52
C SER A 9 2.20 8.25 -5.88
N LEU A 10 2.77 8.26 -4.67
CA LEU A 10 3.09 7.05 -3.92
C LEU A 10 1.85 6.25 -3.52
N LEU A 11 0.77 6.93 -3.10
CA LEU A 11 -0.50 6.30 -2.76
C LEU A 11 -1.24 5.77 -4.00
N ALA A 12 -1.17 6.47 -5.13
CA ALA A 12 -1.68 5.97 -6.41
C ALA A 12 -0.94 4.70 -6.87
N TYR A 13 0.39 4.67 -6.68
CA TYR A 13 1.21 3.49 -6.89
C TYR A 13 0.78 2.34 -5.97
N GLN A 14 0.61 2.58 -4.68
CA GLN A 14 0.13 1.58 -3.73
C GLN A 14 -1.19 0.97 -4.17
N ALA A 15 -2.17 1.81 -4.54
CA ALA A 15 -3.49 1.37 -4.98
C ALA A 15 -3.40 0.44 -6.20
N TRP A 16 -2.61 0.83 -7.20
CA TRP A 16 -2.38 0.03 -8.40
C TRP A 16 -1.69 -1.31 -8.08
N ALA A 17 -0.64 -1.29 -7.26
CA ALA A 17 0.12 -2.49 -6.93
C ALA A 17 -0.67 -3.48 -6.06
N ASN A 18 -1.48 -2.98 -5.11
CA ASN A 18 -2.38 -3.80 -4.32
C ASN A 18 -3.39 -4.53 -5.20
N ASP A 19 -3.98 -3.82 -6.16
CA ASP A 19 -4.99 -4.34 -7.06
C ASP A 19 -4.44 -5.43 -8.00
N GLU A 20 -3.30 -5.18 -8.67
CA GLU A 20 -2.65 -6.16 -9.56
C GLU A 20 -2.28 -7.45 -8.82
N LEU A 21 -1.80 -7.32 -7.58
CA LEU A 21 -1.41 -8.47 -6.76
C LEU A 21 -2.62 -9.28 -6.31
N LEU A 22 -3.69 -8.63 -5.84
CA LEU A 22 -4.92 -9.34 -5.47
C LEU A 22 -5.60 -9.99 -6.67
N GLU A 23 -5.53 -9.38 -7.85
CA GLU A 23 -6.00 -9.98 -9.09
C GLU A 23 -5.21 -11.24 -9.43
N THR A 24 -3.88 -11.16 -9.35
CA THR A 24 -3.00 -12.34 -9.55
C THR A 24 -3.34 -13.46 -8.56
N LEU A 25 -3.49 -13.14 -7.27
CA LEU A 25 -3.85 -14.11 -6.23
C LEU A 25 -5.23 -14.73 -6.43
N ALA A 26 -6.20 -13.97 -6.96
CA ALA A 26 -7.52 -14.47 -7.28
C ALA A 26 -7.49 -15.51 -8.41
N GLY A 27 -6.57 -15.37 -9.37
CA GLY A 27 -6.35 -16.31 -10.47
C GLY A 27 -5.61 -17.59 -10.13
N ILE A 28 -4.97 -17.68 -8.94
CA ILE A 28 -4.27 -18.90 -8.51
C ILE A 28 -5.28 -19.99 -8.15
N ASP A 29 -5.07 -21.19 -8.70
CA ASP A 29 -5.87 -22.38 -8.40
C ASP A 29 -5.87 -22.66 -6.88
N PRO A 30 -7.04 -22.63 -6.22
CA PRO A 30 -7.15 -22.84 -4.78
C PRO A 30 -6.82 -24.27 -4.34
N GLN A 31 -6.75 -25.25 -5.25
CA GLN A 31 -6.44 -26.65 -4.92
C GLN A 31 -4.94 -26.96 -5.02
N ARG A 32 -4.27 -26.45 -6.07
CA ARG A 32 -2.87 -26.80 -6.34
C ARG A 32 -1.86 -26.09 -5.43
N ASN A 33 -2.11 -24.83 -5.09
CA ASN A 33 -1.20 -23.98 -4.30
C ASN A 33 -1.92 -23.41 -3.08
N ALA A 34 -2.78 -24.22 -2.43
CA ALA A 34 -3.69 -23.78 -1.39
C ALA A 34 -2.96 -23.05 -0.23
N LYS A 35 -1.83 -23.61 0.22
CA LYS A 35 -1.06 -23.10 1.35
C LYS A 35 -0.39 -21.77 1.03
N GLU A 36 0.31 -21.68 -0.10
CA GLU A 36 1.04 -20.47 -0.52
C GLU A 36 0.07 -19.36 -0.88
N ARG A 37 -1.05 -19.70 -1.54
CA ARG A 37 -2.15 -18.76 -1.81
C ARG A 37 -2.76 -18.23 -0.51
N HIS A 38 -3.00 -19.09 0.47
CA HIS A 38 -3.52 -18.65 1.78
C HIS A 38 -2.52 -17.74 2.49
N ALA A 39 -1.23 -18.10 2.53
CA ALA A 39 -0.19 -17.28 3.14
C ALA A 39 -0.07 -15.89 2.49
N ALA A 40 -0.10 -15.84 1.15
CA ALA A 40 -0.07 -14.58 0.42
C ALA A 40 -1.32 -13.71 0.69
N LEU A 41 -2.51 -14.31 0.75
CA LEU A 41 -3.74 -13.58 1.12
C LEU A 41 -3.71 -13.09 2.57
N ARG A 42 -3.16 -13.88 3.49
CA ARG A 42 -3.01 -13.49 4.89
C ARG A 42 -2.04 -12.31 5.04
N LEU A 43 -1.01 -12.25 4.20
CA LEU A 43 -0.06 -11.15 4.17
C LEU A 43 -0.63 -9.90 3.48
N MET A 44 -1.44 -10.04 2.42
CA MET A 44 -2.24 -8.93 1.89
C MET A 44 -3.23 -8.38 2.92
N ASN A 45 -3.84 -9.26 3.71
CA ASN A 45 -4.75 -8.84 4.78
C ASN A 45 -4.02 -8.08 5.90
N HIS A 46 -2.78 -8.48 6.22
CA HIS A 46 -1.93 -7.72 7.12
C HIS A 46 -1.67 -6.30 6.61
N ILE A 47 -1.29 -6.14 5.33
CA ILE A 47 -1.12 -4.82 4.70
C ILE A 47 -2.40 -3.99 4.83
N HIS A 48 -3.56 -4.59 4.58
CA HIS A 48 -4.85 -3.92 4.74
C HIS A 48 -5.12 -3.47 6.19
N VAL A 49 -4.92 -4.35 7.17
CA VAL A 49 -5.17 -4.05 8.59
C VAL A 49 -4.24 -2.95 9.08
N VAL A 50 -2.94 -2.99 8.75
CA VAL A 50 -2.00 -1.91 9.10
C VAL A 50 -2.44 -0.58 8.47
N SER A 51 -2.88 -0.59 7.20
CA SER A 51 -3.43 0.59 6.54
C SER A 51 -4.65 1.17 7.28
N ARG A 52 -5.54 0.31 7.77
CA ARG A 52 -6.72 0.72 8.56
C ARG A 52 -6.34 1.29 9.93
N ILE A 53 -5.35 0.71 10.59
CA ILE A 53 -4.83 1.20 11.88
C ILE A 53 -4.26 2.62 11.71
N PHE A 54 -3.40 2.83 10.71
CA PHE A 54 -2.81 4.16 10.47
C PHE A 54 -3.84 5.19 9.99
N SER A 55 -4.85 4.79 9.21
CA SER A 55 -5.97 5.66 8.87
C SER A 55 -6.73 6.17 10.11
N ALA A 56 -6.94 5.30 11.10
CA ALA A 56 -7.57 5.66 12.36
C ALA A 56 -6.68 6.59 13.20
N HIS A 57 -5.36 6.33 13.26
CA HIS A 57 -4.40 7.23 13.93
C HIS A 57 -4.40 8.63 13.31
N LEU A 58 -4.41 8.72 11.97
CA LEU A 58 -4.46 9.99 11.24
C LEU A 58 -5.72 10.81 11.55
N THR A 59 -6.81 10.14 11.94
CA THR A 59 -8.12 10.77 12.24
C THR A 59 -8.45 10.84 13.72
N GLY A 60 -7.56 10.36 14.60
CA GLY A 60 -7.77 10.36 16.05
C GLY A 60 -8.94 9.48 16.51
N VAL A 61 -9.33 8.47 15.73
CA VAL A 61 -10.39 7.52 16.10
C VAL A 61 -9.79 6.17 16.52
N ALA A 62 -10.52 5.40 17.32
CA ALA A 62 -10.10 4.06 17.70
C ALA A 62 -10.12 3.12 16.48
N HIS A 63 -9.01 2.40 16.23
CA HIS A 63 -8.90 1.47 15.10
C HIS A 63 -9.67 0.15 15.32
N GLY A 64 -9.86 -0.27 16.58
CA GLY A 64 -10.64 -1.46 16.93
C GLY A 64 -9.99 -2.82 16.63
N TYR A 65 -8.69 -2.82 16.30
CA TYR A 65 -7.92 -4.05 16.05
C TYR A 65 -7.12 -4.46 17.29
N ALA A 66 -7.17 -5.74 17.64
CA ALA A 66 -6.35 -6.32 18.70
C ALA A 66 -4.96 -6.78 18.23
N SER A 67 -4.77 -6.93 16.91
CA SER A 67 -3.52 -7.32 16.27
C SER A 67 -3.43 -6.72 14.87
N ASP A 68 -2.25 -6.82 14.25
CA ASP A 68 -1.96 -6.35 12.89
C ASP A 68 -2.55 -7.24 11.77
N ASN A 69 -3.42 -8.18 12.12
CA ASN A 69 -4.12 -9.07 11.21
C ASN A 69 -5.46 -9.49 11.84
N THR A 70 -6.44 -9.86 11.02
CA THR A 70 -7.67 -10.47 11.53
C THR A 70 -7.45 -11.96 11.85
N GLU A 71 -8.31 -12.52 12.71
CA GLU A 71 -8.28 -13.94 13.05
C GLU A 71 -8.40 -14.79 11.77
N GLU A 72 -9.47 -14.57 11.01
CA GLU A 72 -9.72 -15.22 9.73
C GLU A 72 -9.07 -14.48 8.56
N THR A 73 -8.62 -15.24 7.57
CA THR A 73 -8.13 -14.69 6.29
C THR A 73 -9.31 -14.49 5.33
N PRO A 74 -9.61 -13.25 4.87
CA PRO A 74 -10.75 -13.00 3.99
C PRO A 74 -10.63 -13.68 2.63
N LYS A 75 -11.76 -13.84 1.93
CA LYS A 75 -11.75 -14.27 0.52
C LYS A 75 -11.11 -13.18 -0.35
N PRO A 76 -10.39 -13.53 -1.44
CA PRO A 76 -9.70 -12.56 -2.29
C PRO A 76 -10.59 -11.40 -2.76
N ALA A 77 -11.81 -11.68 -3.21
CA ALA A 77 -12.73 -10.64 -3.69
C ALA A 77 -13.16 -9.66 -2.58
N GLN A 78 -13.37 -10.16 -1.36
CA GLN A 78 -13.69 -9.32 -0.20
C GLN A 78 -12.50 -8.45 0.18
N LEU A 79 -11.30 -9.04 0.21
CA LEU A 79 -10.07 -8.32 0.51
C LEU A 79 -9.75 -7.25 -0.54
N ARG A 80 -9.90 -7.56 -1.83
CA ARG A 80 -9.71 -6.61 -2.94
C ARG A 80 -10.64 -5.40 -2.81
N ALA A 81 -11.92 -5.62 -2.53
CA ALA A 81 -12.87 -4.53 -2.32
C ALA A 81 -12.53 -3.69 -1.08
N ALA A 82 -12.14 -4.33 0.03
CA ALA A 82 -11.77 -3.63 1.27
C ALA A 82 -10.48 -2.81 1.10
N MET A 83 -9.46 -3.35 0.41
CA MET A 83 -8.23 -2.63 0.11
C MET A 83 -8.47 -1.45 -0.82
N ALA A 84 -9.25 -1.63 -1.89
CA ALA A 84 -9.61 -0.53 -2.78
C ALA A 84 -10.34 0.61 -2.06
N ALA A 85 -11.16 0.31 -1.05
CA ALA A 85 -11.81 1.32 -0.21
C ALA A 85 -10.79 2.07 0.69
N SER A 86 -9.85 1.35 1.30
CA SER A 86 -8.75 1.98 2.07
C SER A 86 -7.85 2.84 1.19
N ASP A 87 -7.46 2.34 0.02
CA ASP A 87 -6.59 3.06 -0.91
C ASP A 87 -7.24 4.37 -1.40
N ARG A 88 -8.55 4.33 -1.69
CA ARG A 88 -9.33 5.53 -1.99
C ARG A 88 -9.35 6.51 -0.82
N TRP A 89 -9.56 6.03 0.40
CA TRP A 89 -9.54 6.88 1.59
C TRP A 89 -8.21 7.62 1.75
N PHE A 90 -7.07 6.95 1.51
CA PHE A 90 -5.76 7.61 1.57
C PHE A 90 -5.55 8.66 0.46
N LEU A 91 -6.05 8.39 -0.75
CA LEU A 91 -6.02 9.35 -1.85
C LEU A 91 -6.87 10.59 -1.52
N ASP A 92 -8.08 10.40 -1.02
CA ASP A 92 -8.96 11.51 -0.60
C ASP A 92 -8.32 12.31 0.55
N TYR A 93 -7.70 11.60 1.51
CA TYR A 93 -7.02 12.21 2.65
C TYR A 93 -5.85 13.10 2.22
N VAL A 94 -4.96 12.62 1.35
CA VAL A 94 -3.79 13.39 0.91
C VAL A 94 -4.18 14.59 0.04
N GLU A 95 -5.31 14.53 -0.66
CA GLU A 95 -5.84 15.66 -1.43
C GLU A 95 -6.44 16.76 -0.53
N ALA A 96 -6.95 16.40 0.66
CA ALA A 96 -7.61 17.33 1.57
C ALA A 96 -6.68 17.95 2.64
N VAL A 97 -5.64 17.22 3.06
CA VAL A 97 -4.75 17.64 4.16
C VAL A 97 -3.85 18.81 3.76
N SER A 98 -3.65 19.77 4.67
CA SER A 98 -2.74 20.91 4.44
C SER A 98 -1.27 20.52 4.63
N GLU A 99 -0.34 21.26 4.01
CA GLU A 99 1.11 21.02 4.22
C GLU A 99 1.53 21.21 5.70
N ARG A 100 0.87 22.13 6.41
CA ARG A 100 1.08 22.33 7.84
C ARG A 100 0.67 21.07 8.62
N ASP A 101 -0.50 20.53 8.31
CA ASP A 101 -1.04 19.37 9.00
C ASP A 101 -0.21 18.12 8.69
N LEU A 102 0.28 17.97 7.46
CA LEU A 102 1.20 16.89 7.08
C LEU A 102 2.44 16.83 7.98
N SER A 103 2.91 18.00 8.43
CA SER A 103 4.09 18.14 9.30
C SER A 103 3.77 17.99 10.80
N GLU A 104 2.50 17.84 11.17
CA GLU A 104 2.10 17.71 12.57
C GLU A 104 2.50 16.34 13.13
N PRO A 105 3.20 16.28 14.28
CA PRO A 105 3.46 15.04 14.99
C PRO A 105 2.18 14.51 15.63
N VAL A 106 1.86 13.25 15.38
CA VAL A 106 0.72 12.52 15.96
C VAL A 106 1.27 11.41 16.84
N ALA A 107 0.94 11.48 18.13
CA ALA A 107 1.17 10.40 19.08
C ALA A 107 0.08 9.33 18.93
N PHE A 108 0.46 8.06 19.01
CA PHE A 108 -0.44 6.92 18.89
C PHE A 108 0.07 5.73 19.70
N THR A 109 -0.72 4.66 19.75
CA THR A 109 -0.35 3.42 20.42
C THR A 109 -0.38 2.29 19.40
N PHE A 110 0.66 1.48 19.37
CA PHE A 110 0.71 0.27 18.54
C PHE A 110 -0.19 -0.82 19.13
N THR A 111 -0.51 -1.84 18.32
CA THR A 111 -1.37 -2.96 18.77
C THR A 111 -0.76 -3.79 19.90
N ASP A 112 0.55 -3.73 20.09
CA ASP A 112 1.28 -4.36 21.22
C ASP A 112 1.28 -3.50 22.50
N GLY A 113 0.72 -2.29 22.44
CA GLY A 113 0.64 -1.35 23.56
C GLY A 113 1.79 -0.34 23.62
N ASP A 114 2.80 -0.46 22.78
CA ASP A 114 3.92 0.48 22.77
C ASP A 114 3.50 1.85 22.20
N SER A 115 4.17 2.89 22.67
CA SER A 115 3.90 4.27 22.23
C SER A 115 4.64 4.58 20.92
N GLY A 116 3.93 5.20 19.98
CA GLY A 116 4.48 5.73 18.74
C GLY A 116 4.28 7.23 18.61
N CYS A 117 5.15 7.89 17.85
CA CYS A 117 4.97 9.28 17.43
C CYS A 117 5.57 9.44 16.04
N MET A 118 4.76 9.94 15.10
CA MET A 118 5.15 10.17 13.71
C MET A 118 4.38 11.37 13.18
N THR A 119 5.00 12.14 12.29
CA THR A 119 4.25 13.13 11.51
C THR A 119 3.25 12.44 10.60
N ARG A 120 2.17 13.13 10.22
CA ARG A 120 1.18 12.56 9.30
C ARG A 120 1.80 12.13 7.96
N GLN A 121 2.75 12.91 7.43
CA GLN A 121 3.47 12.51 6.21
C GLN A 121 4.34 11.26 6.41
N GLU A 122 4.95 11.08 7.58
CA GLU A 122 5.71 9.87 7.91
C GLU A 122 4.78 8.67 8.04
N MET A 123 3.59 8.83 8.61
CA MET A 123 2.57 7.77 8.66
C MET A 123 2.12 7.34 7.26
N LEU A 124 1.81 8.30 6.39
CA LEU A 124 1.44 8.02 5.00
C LEU A 124 2.59 7.30 4.26
N THR A 125 3.82 7.75 4.45
CA THR A 125 5.02 7.13 3.87
C THR A 125 5.22 5.71 4.40
N HIS A 126 5.03 5.50 5.71
CA HIS A 126 5.14 4.21 6.35
C HIS A 126 4.17 3.20 5.75
N VAL A 127 2.90 3.57 5.57
CA VAL A 127 1.89 2.68 4.95
C VAL A 127 2.34 2.21 3.56
N VAL A 128 2.85 3.13 2.73
CA VAL A 128 3.35 2.79 1.38
C VAL A 128 4.57 1.87 1.42
N VAL A 129 5.58 2.22 2.23
CA VAL A 129 6.84 1.46 2.30
C VAL A 129 6.61 0.08 2.92
N HIS A 130 5.80 0.01 3.98
CA HIS A 130 5.40 -1.23 4.64
C HIS A 130 4.64 -2.16 3.68
N GLY A 131 3.68 -1.61 2.94
CA GLY A 131 2.96 -2.35 1.90
C GLY A 131 3.92 -2.90 0.84
N SER A 132 4.83 -2.08 0.31
CA SER A 132 5.81 -2.49 -0.69
C SER A 132 6.74 -3.60 -0.19
N TYR A 133 7.20 -3.52 1.07
CA TYR A 133 8.03 -4.55 1.69
C TYR A 133 7.34 -5.93 1.68
N HIS A 134 6.09 -5.99 2.16
CA HIS A 134 5.35 -7.24 2.23
C HIS A 134 4.87 -7.73 0.86
N ARG A 135 4.54 -6.84 -0.09
CA ARG A 135 4.26 -7.27 -1.47
C ARG A 135 5.49 -7.85 -2.16
N GLY A 136 6.69 -7.35 -1.85
CA GLY A 136 7.95 -7.98 -2.28
C GLY A 136 8.12 -9.39 -1.71
N GLU A 137 7.77 -9.60 -0.44
CA GLU A 137 7.75 -10.91 0.20
C GLU A 137 6.77 -11.86 -0.51
N ILE A 138 5.54 -11.40 -0.79
CA ILE A 138 4.54 -12.15 -1.55
C ILE A 138 5.07 -12.48 -2.96
N GLY A 139 5.71 -11.54 -3.63
CA GLY A 139 6.31 -11.77 -4.94
C GLY A 139 7.32 -12.92 -4.93
N ARG A 140 8.10 -13.04 -3.85
CA ARG A 140 8.99 -14.20 -3.64
C ARG A 140 8.22 -15.49 -3.40
N MET A 141 7.14 -15.47 -2.62
CA MET A 141 6.28 -16.64 -2.41
C MET A 141 5.70 -17.14 -3.74
N LEU A 142 5.20 -16.23 -4.59
CA LEU A 142 4.64 -16.56 -5.91
C LEU A 142 5.68 -17.18 -6.85
N ALA A 143 6.89 -16.60 -6.89
CA ALA A 143 7.97 -17.17 -7.68
C ALA A 143 8.31 -18.62 -7.26
N GLY A 144 8.18 -18.94 -5.97
CA GLY A 144 8.38 -20.29 -5.43
C GLY A 144 7.38 -21.34 -5.91
N ILE A 145 6.19 -20.91 -6.38
CA ILE A 145 5.15 -21.79 -6.96
C ILE A 145 4.99 -21.61 -8.46
N VAL A 146 6.02 -21.05 -9.12
CA VAL A 146 6.06 -20.84 -10.58
C VAL A 146 4.90 -19.96 -11.09
N VAL A 147 4.40 -19.08 -10.23
CA VAL A 147 3.48 -18.00 -10.61
C VAL A 147 4.31 -16.74 -10.83
N SER A 148 4.20 -16.12 -12.00
CA SER A 148 4.89 -14.86 -12.26
C SER A 148 4.28 -13.77 -11.38
N PRO A 149 5.06 -13.10 -10.51
CA PRO A 149 4.54 -12.00 -9.72
C PRO A 149 4.23 -10.81 -10.64
N PRO A 150 3.18 -10.02 -10.34
CA PRO A 150 2.90 -8.81 -11.08
C PRO A 150 4.00 -7.77 -10.87
N TRP A 151 3.99 -6.73 -11.70
CA TRP A 151 4.86 -5.59 -11.49
C TRP A 151 4.45 -4.81 -10.23
N ASP A 152 5.44 -4.38 -9.44
CA ASP A 152 5.24 -3.60 -8.21
C ASP A 152 6.29 -2.49 -8.07
N THR A 153 6.94 -2.08 -9.16
CA THR A 153 7.93 -1.00 -9.07
C THR A 153 7.27 0.34 -9.37
N TYR A 154 7.62 1.35 -8.56
CA TYR A 154 7.13 2.72 -8.76
C TYR A 154 7.43 3.26 -10.17
N ALA A 155 8.60 2.93 -10.72
CA ALA A 155 8.94 3.30 -12.09
C ALA A 155 8.01 2.65 -13.14
N VAL A 156 7.60 1.39 -12.96
CA VAL A 156 6.63 0.76 -13.87
C VAL A 156 5.26 1.46 -13.76
N HIS A 157 4.82 1.75 -12.53
CA HIS A 157 3.58 2.49 -12.31
C HIS A 157 3.57 3.83 -13.05
N LEU A 158 4.60 4.67 -12.85
CA LEU A 158 4.71 5.98 -13.49
C LEU A 158 4.64 5.89 -15.02
N HIS A 159 5.32 4.92 -15.62
CA HIS A 159 5.30 4.77 -17.08
C HIS A 159 4.01 4.14 -17.62
N ARG A 160 3.24 3.42 -16.79
CA ARG A 160 1.90 2.93 -17.17
C ARG A 160 0.87 4.05 -17.07
N ALA A 161 0.91 4.84 -16.00
CA ALA A 161 0.02 5.97 -15.78
C ALA A 161 0.32 7.14 -16.74
N GLU A 162 1.59 7.36 -17.08
CA GLU A 162 2.06 8.43 -17.95
C GLU A 162 3.02 7.88 -19.03
N PRO A 163 2.50 7.22 -20.08
CA PRO A 163 3.33 6.59 -21.12
C PRO A 163 4.29 7.55 -21.84
N SER A 164 3.93 8.84 -21.92
CA SER A 164 4.76 9.90 -22.51
C SER A 164 6.12 10.08 -21.83
N ARG A 165 6.26 9.70 -20.55
CA ARG A 165 7.53 9.77 -19.81
C ARG A 165 8.63 8.88 -20.40
N ARG A 166 8.27 7.86 -21.19
CA ARG A 166 9.24 7.03 -21.91
C ARG A 166 9.80 7.70 -23.17
N LEU A 167 9.17 8.78 -23.64
CA LEU A 167 9.50 9.49 -24.88
C LEU A 167 10.36 10.75 -24.64
N GLN A 168 10.52 11.18 -23.38
CA GLN A 168 11.39 12.31 -23.02
C GLN A 168 12.87 11.88 -23.04
N MET A 169 13.44 11.74 -24.23
CA MET A 169 14.90 11.61 -24.44
C MET A 169 15.58 12.93 -24.83
N GLU A 170 14.86 14.04 -24.91
CA GLU A 170 15.42 15.37 -25.15
C GLU A 170 15.13 16.26 -23.94
N LEU A 171 15.84 16.02 -22.84
CA LEU A 171 16.05 17.06 -21.86
C LEU A 171 17.18 17.94 -22.40
N GLU A 172 16.81 19.10 -22.95
CA GLU A 172 17.74 20.22 -23.14
C GLU A 172 18.56 20.36 -21.84
N PRO A 173 19.91 20.43 -21.92
CA PRO A 173 20.74 20.48 -20.73
C PRO A 173 20.34 21.68 -19.87
N PHE A 174 20.10 21.42 -18.58
CA PHE A 174 19.92 22.48 -17.59
C PHE A 174 21.17 23.36 -17.56
N GLY A 175 21.07 24.54 -18.16
CA GLY A 175 22.01 25.64 -17.97
C GLY A 175 23.19 25.65 -18.96
N ALA A 176 23.16 26.64 -19.84
CA ALA A 176 24.35 27.34 -20.31
C ALA A 176 24.96 28.17 -19.17
#